data_AF-A0A7V7B384-F1
#
_entry.id   AF-A0A7V7B384-F1
#
_cell.length_a   1.000
_cell.length_b   1.000
_cell.length_c   1.000
_cell.angle_alpha   90.00
_cell.angle_beta   90.00
_cell.angle_gamma   90.00
#
_symmetry.space_group_name_H-M   'P 1'
#
loop_
_entity.id
_entity.type
_entity.pdbx_description
1 polymer ?
#
loop_
_entity_poly.entity_id
_entity_poly.type
_entity_poly.pdbx_seq_one_letter_code
_entity_poly.pdbx_strand_id
1 'polypeptide(L)' 'LSAHRGFFGSKPFSKVNELLTQFGQRPIDWQIPNLPS' A
#
# COMPACT_ATOMS: atom_id res chain seq x y z
N LEU A 1 4.37 21.37 1.72
CA LEU A 1 3.15 21.03 0.96
C LEU A 1 3.52 20.18 -0.26
N SER A 2 3.37 18.85 -0.19
CA SER A 2 3.65 17.95 -1.35
C SER A 2 2.64 16.82 -1.50
N ALA A 3 1.89 16.45 -0.44
CA ALA A 3 0.93 15.34 -0.50
C ALA A 3 -0.13 15.51 -1.60
N HIS A 4 -0.72 16.71 -1.72
CA HIS A 4 -1.69 17.03 -2.79
C HIS A 4 -1.09 17.07 -4.19
N ARG A 5 0.23 17.21 -4.33
CA ARG A 5 0.91 17.37 -5.62
C ARG A 5 1.54 16.07 -6.14
N GLY A 6 1.33 14.94 -5.45
CA GLY A 6 1.89 13.67 -5.91
C GLY A 6 1.67 12.46 -5.02
N PHE A 7 1.23 12.63 -3.77
CA PHE A 7 0.95 11.48 -2.89
C PHE A 7 -0.46 10.94 -3.10
N PHE A 8 -1.49 11.80 -3.02
CA PHE A 8 -2.88 11.37 -3.23
C PHE A 8 -3.07 10.88 -4.68
N GLY A 9 -3.54 9.64 -4.84
CA GLY A 9 -3.72 8.99 -6.14
C GLY A 9 -2.50 8.23 -6.67
N SER A 10 -1.32 8.32 -6.03
CA SER A 10 -0.12 7.58 -6.48
C SER A 10 -0.18 6.06 -6.28
N LYS A 11 -1.10 5.60 -5.43
CA LYS A 11 -1.39 4.18 -5.12
C LYS A 11 -0.14 3.34 -4.80
N PRO A 12 0.72 3.77 -3.85
CA PRO A 12 1.99 3.07 -3.58
C PRO A 12 1.76 1.65 -3.06
N PHE A 13 0.78 1.45 -2.17
CA PHE A 13 0.51 0.15 -1.53
C PHE A 13 0.04 -0.93 -2.51
N SER A 14 -0.90 -0.58 -3.42
CA SER A 14 -1.39 -1.55 -4.40
C SER A 14 -0.32 -1.90 -5.43
N LYS A 15 0.47 -0.90 -5.89
CA LYS A 15 1.58 -1.13 -6.83
C LYS A 15 2.63 -2.09 -6.27
N VAL A 16 2.95 -1.99 -4.97
CA VAL A 16 3.86 -2.94 -4.32
C VAL A 16 3.26 -4.35 -4.32
N ASN A 17 1.97 -4.49 -3.99
CA ASN A 17 1.31 -5.81 -3.99
C ASN A 17 1.19 -6.42 -5.40
N GLU A 18 0.99 -5.60 -6.43
CA GLU A 18 1.04 -6.04 -7.83
C GLU A 18 2.41 -6.60 -8.19
N LEU A 19 3.50 -5.92 -7.82
CA LEU A 19 4.87 -6.39 -8.04
C LEU A 19 5.17 -7.68 -7.27
N LEU A 20 4.76 -7.77 -6.00
CA LEU A 20 4.92 -8.98 -5.21
C LEU A 20 4.21 -10.17 -5.87
N THR A 21 2.97 -9.96 -6.34
CA THR A 21 2.20 -10.98 -7.04
C THR A 21 2.89 -11.42 -8.34
N GLN A 22 3.46 -10.49 -9.11
CA GLN A 22 4.22 -10.79 -10.32
C GLN A 22 5.47 -11.65 -10.04
N PHE A 23 6.09 -11.45 -8.88
CA PHE A 23 7.23 -12.27 -8.43
C PHE A 23 6.82 -13.56 -7.70
N GLY A 24 5.53 -13.93 -7.71
CA GLY A 24 5.02 -15.11 -7.02
C GLY A 24 5.06 -14.98 -5.49
N GLN A 25 5.24 -13.77 -4.97
CA GLN A 25 5.23 -13.47 -3.54
C GLN A 25 3.81 -13.16 -3.07
N ARG A 26 3.57 -13.35 -1.77
CA ARG A 26 2.30 -12.99 -1.15
C ARG A 26 2.17 -11.47 -1.03
N PRO A 27 1.01 -10.88 -1.38
CA PRO A 27 0.72 -9.47 -1.10
C PRO A 27 0.83 -9.14 0.38
N ILE A 28 1.19 -7.90 0.69
CA ILE A 28 1.20 -7.38 2.06
C ILE A 28 -0.20 -6.89 2.42
N ASP A 29 -0.68 -7.31 3.58
CA ASP A 29 -1.83 -6.68 4.23
C ASP A 29 -1.37 -5.40 4.92
N TRP A 30 -1.82 -4.26 4.40
CA TRP A 30 -1.48 -2.93 4.91
C TRP A 30 -2.46 -2.44 5.98
N GLN A 31 -3.49 -3.23 6.29
CA GLN A 31 -4.45 -2.89 7.33
C GLN A 31 -3.78 -2.96 8.70
N ILE A 32 -3.88 -1.87 9.47
CA ILE A 32 -3.43 -1.86 10.86
C ILE A 32 -4.53 -2.45 11.73
N PRO A 33 -4.20 -3.36 12.68
CA PRO A 33 -5.17 -3.92 13.61
C PRO A 33 -5.88 -2.81 14.41
N ASN A 34 -7.20 -2.90 14.51
CA ASN A 34 -7.96 -2.06 15.42
C ASN A 34 -7.91 -2.70 16.82
N LEU A 35 -6.92 -2.30 17.62
CA LEU A 35 -6.78 -2.76 19.00
C LEU A 35 -7.71 -1.94 19.91
N PRO A 36 -8.42 -2.59 20.86
CA PRO A 36 -9.21 -1.86 21.85
C PRO A 36 -8.31 -1.01 22.76
N SER A 37 -8.83 0.14 23.20
CA SER A 37 -8.18 1.05 24.16
C SER A 37 -8.18 0.50 25.58
#